data_AF-A0AA43UW92-F1
#
_entry.id   AF-A0AA43UW92-F1
#
_cell.length_a   1.000
_cell.length_b   1.000
_cell.length_c   1.000
_cell.angle_alpha   90.00
_cell.angle_beta   90.00
_cell.angle_gamma   90.00
#
_symmetry.space_group_name_H-M   'P 1'
#
loop_
_entity.id
_entity.type
_entity.pdbx_description
1 polymer ?
#
loop_
_entity_poly.entity_id
_entity_poly.type
_entity_poly.pdbx_seq_one_letter_code
_entity_poly.pdbx_strand_id
1 'polypeptide(L)'
;MMKVGGWDINHENILKIIKSIPYVGAIFIIANFYANSGVLSERKRIANFKNWVRRVLSGVLFTFVLSLLIVTFFRDGLYNPNSNTAGLDATLVALSIFPSILGFGIGVFVVVFALPNQFIEKINLIKHNGKNKTFGASLMVVDMAYPLMVYAVVLMGEFFLKLFQVGFITHVLSIFLLLYGMLMTFDLISMIFMTAYALLATQASRNPK
;
A
#
# COMPACT_ATOMS: atom_id res chain seq x y z
N MET A 1 35.21 -5.94 18.05
CA MET A 1 35.68 -5.66 16.67
C MET A 1 35.84 -7.01 15.97
N MET A 2 34.89 -7.41 15.12
CA MET A 2 35.01 -8.60 14.27
C MET A 2 34.36 -8.26 12.93
N LYS A 3 35.20 -8.13 11.90
CA LYS A 3 34.82 -7.95 10.50
C LYS A 3 34.61 -9.32 9.89
N VAL A 4 33.41 -9.57 9.36
CA VAL A 4 33.15 -10.66 8.42
C VAL A 4 32.44 -10.05 7.22
N GLY A 5 33.04 -10.20 6.04
CA GLY A 5 32.36 -10.08 4.75
C GLY A 5 31.83 -8.69 4.41
N GLY A 6 32.72 -7.81 3.96
CA GLY A 6 32.39 -6.45 3.55
C GLY A 6 31.45 -6.39 2.34
N TRP A 7 30.21 -6.02 2.62
CA TRP A 7 29.37 -5.20 1.77
C TRP A 7 28.74 -4.17 2.72
N ASP A 8 29.48 -3.13 3.08
CA ASP A 8 28.86 -1.91 3.61
C ASP A 8 28.12 -1.27 2.43
N ILE A 9 26.91 -1.77 2.17
CA ILE A 9 26.01 -1.25 1.16
C ILE A 9 25.78 0.21 1.57
N ASN A 10 26.35 1.15 0.83
CA ASN A 10 26.17 2.57 1.09
C ASN A 10 24.72 2.95 0.74
N HIS A 11 23.81 2.68 1.68
CA HIS A 11 22.38 2.84 1.55
C HIS A 11 22.00 4.27 1.13
N GLU A 12 22.79 5.27 1.52
CA GLU A 12 22.55 6.66 1.15
C GLU A 12 22.80 6.93 -0.35
N ASN A 13 23.87 6.36 -0.91
CA ASN A 13 24.15 6.49 -2.34
C ASN A 13 23.15 5.74 -3.21
N ILE A 14 22.72 4.54 -2.79
CA ILE A 14 21.68 3.78 -3.48
C ILE A 14 20.35 4.55 -3.45
N LEU A 15 19.98 5.12 -2.29
CA LEU A 15 18.78 5.95 -2.17
C LEU A 15 18.85 7.20 -3.06
N LYS A 16 20.02 7.82 -3.23
CA LYS A 16 20.20 8.96 -4.16
C LYS A 16 19.95 8.53 -5.62
N ILE A 17 20.47 7.37 -6.03
CA ILE A 17 20.29 6.84 -7.39
C ILE A 17 18.83 6.48 -7.64
N ILE A 18 18.16 5.82 -6.70
CA ILE A 18 16.75 5.47 -6.86
C ILE A 18 15.88 6.73 -6.94
N LYS A 19 16.20 7.75 -6.12
CA LYS A 19 15.50 9.05 -6.12
C LYS A 19 15.64 9.82 -7.43
N SER A 20 16.69 9.60 -8.21
CA SER A 20 16.86 10.30 -9.49
C SER A 20 16.00 9.74 -10.62
N ILE A 21 15.39 8.56 -10.45
CA ILE A 21 14.52 7.95 -11.47
C ILE A 21 13.09 8.48 -11.29
N PRO A 22 12.50 9.17 -12.30
CA PRO A 22 11.11 9.63 -12.26
C PRO A 22 10.14 8.47 -11.98
N TYR A 23 9.07 8.74 -11.23
CA TYR A 23 8.05 7.78 -10.77
C TYR A 23 8.59 6.68 -9.84
N VAL A 24 9.59 5.91 -10.27
CA VAL A 24 10.21 4.80 -9.52
C VAL A 24 10.80 5.28 -8.19
N GLY A 25 11.46 6.43 -8.19
CA GLY A 25 12.02 7.01 -6.97
C GLY A 25 10.95 7.32 -5.93
N ALA A 26 9.81 7.90 -6.35
CA ALA A 26 8.71 8.22 -5.47
C ALA A 26 8.04 6.95 -4.91
N ILE A 27 7.75 5.98 -5.77
CA ILE A 27 7.18 4.68 -5.39
C ILE A 27 8.08 3.99 -4.36
N PHE A 28 9.38 3.92 -4.64
CA PHE A 28 10.32 3.24 -3.75
C PHE A 28 10.44 3.94 -2.39
N ILE A 29 10.49 5.28 -2.34
CA ILE A 29 10.58 6.01 -1.07
C ILE A 29 9.37 5.71 -0.19
N ILE A 30 8.15 5.77 -0.76
CA ILE A 30 6.91 5.53 -0.01
C ILE A 30 6.86 4.06 0.45
N ALA A 31 7.16 3.12 -0.44
CA ALA A 31 7.20 1.69 -0.12
C ALA A 31 8.26 1.35 0.94
N ASN A 32 9.44 1.94 0.86
CA ASN A 32 10.51 1.75 1.84
C ASN A 32 10.12 2.30 3.21
N PHE A 33 9.45 3.46 3.23
CA PHE A 33 8.99 4.06 4.47
C PHE A 33 7.85 3.25 5.10
N TYR A 34 6.96 2.69 4.29
CA TYR A 34 5.93 1.73 4.70
C TYR A 34 6.52 0.43 5.26
N ALA A 35 7.53 -0.13 4.59
CA ALA A 35 8.25 -1.30 5.10
C ALA A 35 8.90 -1.03 6.47
N ASN A 36 9.44 0.17 6.69
CA ASN A 36 9.99 0.60 7.98
C ASN A 36 8.93 1.03 9.01
N SER A 37 7.65 0.77 8.77
CA SER A 37 6.58 1.10 9.72
C SER A 37 6.61 2.59 10.12
N GLY A 38 6.90 3.48 9.17
CA GLY A 38 6.82 4.93 9.36
C GLY A 38 7.71 5.54 10.44
N VAL A 39 8.79 4.88 10.86
CA VAL A 39 9.74 5.41 11.84
C VAL A 39 10.61 6.50 11.19
N LEU A 40 10.39 7.77 11.57
CA LEU A 40 11.09 8.94 11.01
C LEU A 40 12.62 8.86 11.14
N SER A 41 13.15 8.24 12.20
CA SER A 41 14.60 8.06 12.39
C SER A 41 15.24 7.13 11.36
N GLU A 42 14.46 6.29 10.68
CA GLU A 42 14.95 5.35 9.66
C GLU A 42 14.73 5.83 8.23
N ARG A 43 14.29 7.09 8.03
CA ARG A 43 14.03 7.68 6.70
C ARG A 43 15.23 7.62 5.74
N LYS A 44 16.45 7.63 6.29
CA LYS A 44 17.71 7.60 5.51
C LYS A 44 18.24 6.18 5.25
N ARG A 45 17.57 5.14 5.76
CA ARG A 45 18.00 3.75 5.62
C ARG A 45 16.98 2.93 4.85
N ILE A 46 17.47 1.96 4.10
CA ILE A 46 16.63 0.97 3.43
C ILE A 46 16.10 0.02 4.51
N ALA A 47 14.81 -0.30 4.45
CA ALA A 47 14.20 -1.23 5.37
C ALA A 47 14.85 -2.60 5.30
N ASN A 48 14.98 -3.27 6.44
CA ASN A 48 15.51 -4.63 6.48
C ASN A 48 14.65 -5.55 5.63
N PHE A 49 15.28 -6.52 4.96
CA PHE A 49 14.58 -7.46 4.07
C PHE A 49 13.39 -8.15 4.73
N LYS A 50 13.53 -8.56 6.01
CA LYS A 50 12.43 -9.16 6.78
C LYS A 50 11.19 -8.26 6.88
N ASN A 51 11.38 -6.94 6.98
CA ASN A 51 10.28 -5.98 7.05
C ASN A 51 9.61 -5.82 5.67
N TRP A 52 10.40 -5.76 4.60
CA TRP A 52 9.91 -5.80 3.22
C TRP A 52 9.05 -7.03 2.95
N VAL A 53 9.55 -8.20 3.33
CA VAL A 53 8.84 -9.47 3.13
C VAL A 53 7.50 -9.45 3.87
N ARG A 54 7.52 -9.04 5.14
CA ARG A 54 6.33 -9.07 6.00
C ARG A 54 5.25 -8.05 5.62
N ARG A 55 5.64 -6.85 5.17
CA ARG A 55 4.70 -5.73 4.94
C ARG A 55 4.27 -5.62 3.49
N VAL A 56 5.16 -5.90 2.54
CA VAL A 56 4.91 -5.66 1.12
C VAL A 56 4.86 -6.99 0.36
N LEU A 57 5.93 -7.77 0.45
CA LEU A 57 6.10 -8.93 -0.44
C LEU A 57 5.08 -10.04 -0.18
N SER A 58 4.62 -10.24 1.06
CA SER A 58 3.61 -11.24 1.38
C SER A 58 2.28 -10.97 0.69
N GLY A 59 1.83 -9.71 0.69
CA GLY A 59 0.61 -9.29 0.00
C GLY A 59 0.76 -9.43 -1.51
N VAL A 60 1.88 -8.95 -2.06
CA VAL A 60 2.20 -9.04 -3.49
C VAL A 60 2.25 -10.50 -3.97
N LEU A 61 2.94 -11.38 -3.25
CA LEU A 61 3.06 -12.79 -3.62
C LEU A 61 1.70 -13.50 -3.53
N PHE A 62 0.95 -13.24 -2.45
CA PHE A 62 -0.38 -13.81 -2.28
C PHE A 62 -1.30 -13.42 -3.44
N THR A 63 -1.39 -12.12 -3.77
CA THR A 63 -2.25 -11.66 -4.86
C THR A 63 -1.74 -12.15 -6.21
N PHE A 64 -0.42 -12.19 -6.44
CA PHE A 64 0.13 -12.69 -7.70
C PHE A 64 -0.18 -14.17 -7.94
N VAL A 65 0.01 -15.03 -6.92
CA VAL A 65 -0.34 -16.45 -7.02
C VAL A 65 -1.84 -16.62 -7.23
N LEU A 66 -2.66 -15.86 -6.49
CA LEU A 66 -4.12 -15.90 -6.64
C LEU A 66 -4.55 -15.48 -8.05
N SER A 67 -3.96 -14.44 -8.62
CA SER A 67 -4.23 -14.00 -10.00
C SER A 67 -3.84 -15.05 -11.02
N LEU A 68 -2.71 -15.72 -10.83
CA LEU A 68 -2.28 -16.80 -11.72
C LEU A 68 -3.26 -17.98 -11.67
N LEU A 69 -3.74 -18.34 -10.48
CA LEU A 69 -4.78 -19.37 -10.32
C LEU A 69 -6.09 -18.94 -11.00
N ILE A 70 -6.55 -17.71 -10.79
CA ILE A 70 -7.80 -17.22 -11.39
C ILE A 70 -7.72 -17.27 -12.93
N VAL A 71 -6.65 -16.76 -13.52
CA VAL A 71 -6.51 -16.72 -14.98
C VAL A 71 -6.34 -18.12 -15.56
N THR A 72 -5.71 -19.06 -14.86
CA THR A 72 -5.54 -20.44 -15.34
C THR A 72 -6.83 -21.25 -15.24
N PHE A 73 -7.54 -21.19 -14.11
CA PHE A 73 -8.74 -22.00 -13.88
C PHE A 73 -10.03 -21.40 -14.47
N PHE A 74 -10.13 -20.07 -14.52
CA PHE A 74 -11.34 -19.36 -14.99
C PHE A 74 -11.14 -18.68 -16.34
N ARG A 75 -10.14 -19.13 -17.13
CA ARG A 75 -9.79 -18.55 -18.43
C ARG A 75 -11.00 -18.41 -19.35
N ASP A 76 -11.78 -19.47 -19.49
CA ASP A 76 -12.94 -19.48 -20.38
C ASP A 76 -14.04 -18.55 -19.86
N GLY A 77 -14.30 -18.54 -18.55
CA GLY A 77 -15.29 -17.62 -17.95
C GLY A 77 -14.93 -16.14 -18.10
N LEU A 78 -13.64 -15.80 -18.11
CA LEU A 78 -13.16 -14.42 -18.16
C LEU A 78 -12.98 -13.90 -19.59
N TYR A 79 -12.51 -14.74 -20.52
CA TYR A 79 -12.05 -14.27 -21.83
C TYR A 79 -12.80 -14.85 -23.04
N ASN A 80 -13.65 -15.88 -22.86
CA ASN A 80 -14.46 -16.38 -23.96
C ASN A 80 -15.73 -15.52 -24.10
N PRO A 81 -15.98 -14.89 -25.28
CA PRO A 81 -17.15 -14.01 -25.48
C PRO A 81 -18.50 -14.68 -25.23
N ASN A 82 -18.57 -16.01 -25.38
CA ASN A 82 -19.81 -16.76 -25.17
C ASN A 82 -20.17 -16.91 -23.69
N SER A 83 -19.19 -16.89 -22.79
CA SER A 83 -19.37 -17.00 -21.34
C SER A 83 -19.24 -15.65 -20.62
N ASN A 84 -18.42 -14.73 -21.13
CA ASN A 84 -18.32 -13.35 -20.61
C ASN A 84 -19.29 -12.41 -21.35
N THR A 85 -20.59 -12.67 -21.23
CA THR A 85 -21.63 -11.84 -21.86
C THR A 85 -21.69 -10.42 -21.31
N ALA A 86 -21.15 -10.19 -20.10
CA ALA A 86 -21.05 -8.88 -19.48
C ALA A 86 -19.87 -8.04 -20.01
N GLY A 87 -18.94 -8.64 -20.77
CA GLY A 87 -17.75 -7.95 -21.28
C GLY A 87 -16.85 -7.38 -20.17
N LEU A 88 -16.90 -7.97 -18.98
CA LEU A 88 -16.14 -7.48 -17.83
C LEU A 88 -14.66 -7.83 -18.04
N ASP A 89 -13.85 -6.79 -18.18
CA ASP A 89 -12.39 -6.87 -18.24
C ASP A 89 -11.79 -6.24 -16.99
N ALA A 90 -10.78 -6.90 -16.41
CA ALA A 90 -10.10 -6.45 -15.20
C ALA A 90 -9.54 -5.02 -15.36
N THR A 91 -8.99 -4.73 -16.53
CA THR A 91 -8.50 -3.40 -16.91
C THR A 91 -9.58 -2.33 -16.80
N LEU A 92 -10.78 -2.59 -17.33
CA LEU A 92 -11.89 -1.65 -17.31
C LEU A 92 -12.45 -1.47 -15.89
N VAL A 93 -12.54 -2.56 -15.14
CA VAL A 93 -12.98 -2.53 -13.73
C VAL A 93 -12.00 -1.72 -12.88
N ALA A 94 -10.70 -1.95 -13.03
CA ALA A 94 -9.67 -1.21 -12.30
C ALA A 94 -9.70 0.29 -12.63
N LEU A 95 -9.73 0.64 -13.92
CA LEU A 95 -9.75 2.05 -14.38
C LEU A 95 -11.04 2.78 -14.00
N SER A 96 -12.14 2.08 -13.74
CA SER A 96 -13.40 2.70 -13.30
C SER A 96 -13.50 2.89 -11.79
N ILE A 97 -13.00 1.93 -11.00
CA ILE A 97 -13.14 1.95 -9.53
C ILE A 97 -12.01 2.75 -8.85
N PHE A 98 -10.75 2.55 -9.25
CA PHE A 98 -9.62 3.12 -8.51
C PHE A 98 -9.50 4.65 -8.54
N PRO A 99 -9.93 5.41 -9.58
CA PRO A 99 -9.91 6.86 -9.49
C PRO A 99 -10.79 7.39 -8.35
N SER A 100 -11.97 6.78 -8.15
CA SER A 100 -12.87 7.13 -7.05
C SER A 100 -12.29 6.76 -5.69
N ILE A 101 -11.68 5.57 -5.55
CA ILE A 101 -11.02 5.16 -4.30
C ILE A 101 -9.81 6.04 -3.99
N LEU A 102 -9.00 6.39 -5.00
CA LEU A 102 -7.88 7.31 -4.86
C LEU A 102 -8.36 8.68 -4.38
N GLY A 103 -9.40 9.24 -5.01
CA GLY A 103 -10.01 10.51 -4.58
C GLY A 103 -10.54 10.45 -3.14
N PHE A 104 -11.22 9.37 -2.78
CA PHE A 104 -11.67 9.13 -1.41
C PHE A 104 -10.51 9.09 -0.42
N GLY A 105 -9.47 8.30 -0.72
CA GLY A 105 -8.32 8.16 0.17
C GLY A 105 -7.55 9.47 0.34
N ILE A 106 -7.41 10.28 -0.72
CA ILE A 106 -6.85 11.64 -0.62
C ILE A 106 -7.73 12.53 0.28
N GLY A 107 -9.05 12.48 0.12
CA GLY A 107 -9.98 13.22 0.96
C GLY A 107 -9.83 12.89 2.44
N VAL A 108 -9.76 11.60 2.78
CA VAL A 108 -9.52 11.15 4.16
C VAL A 108 -8.14 11.60 4.65
N PHE A 109 -7.11 11.50 3.79
CA PHE A 109 -5.75 11.91 4.13
C PHE A 109 -5.65 13.40 4.50
N VAL A 110 -6.38 14.26 3.79
CA VAL A 110 -6.48 15.70 4.12
C VAL A 110 -7.15 15.91 5.48
N VAL A 111 -8.23 15.18 5.78
CA VAL A 111 -8.92 15.27 7.08
C VAL A 111 -7.97 14.90 8.23
N VAL A 112 -7.11 13.90 8.04
CA VAL A 112 -6.13 13.49 9.05
C VAL A 112 -5.12 14.60 9.35
N PHE A 113 -4.67 15.35 8.34
CA PHE A 113 -3.79 16.51 8.55
C PHE A 113 -4.49 17.72 9.16
N ALA A 114 -5.81 17.83 8.99
CA ALA A 114 -6.61 18.87 9.64
C ALA A 114 -6.85 18.59 11.15
N LEU A 115 -6.47 17.40 11.66
CA LEU A 115 -6.65 17.07 13.07
C LEU A 115 -5.72 17.91 13.97
N PRO A 116 -6.21 18.45 15.10
CA PRO A 116 -5.39 19.26 16.01
C PRO A 116 -4.21 18.48 16.62
N ASN A 117 -3.08 19.15 16.83
CA ASN A 117 -1.83 18.58 17.36
C ASN A 117 -1.99 17.83 18.70
N GLN A 118 -2.92 18.26 19.55
CA GLN A 118 -3.22 17.60 20.83
C GLN A 118 -3.72 16.15 20.67
N PHE A 119 -4.29 15.81 19.51
CA PHE A 119 -4.70 14.44 19.20
C PHE A 119 -3.54 13.59 18.71
N ILE A 120 -2.65 14.19 17.90
CA ILE A 120 -1.41 13.55 17.44
C ILE A 120 -0.53 13.16 18.62
N GLU A 121 -0.41 14.04 19.62
CA GLU A 121 0.32 13.76 20.87
C GLU A 121 -0.30 12.60 21.66
N LYS A 122 -1.63 12.51 21.75
CA LYS A 122 -2.33 11.41 22.44
C LYS A 122 -2.18 10.06 21.75
N ILE A 123 -2.23 10.03 20.41
CA ILE A 123 -1.94 8.82 19.65
C ILE A 123 -0.51 8.34 19.92
N ASN A 124 0.45 9.27 20.03
CA ASN A 124 1.83 8.95 20.40
C ASN A 124 1.97 8.50 21.88
N LEU A 125 1.12 8.98 22.80
CA LEU A 125 1.10 8.53 24.20
C LEU A 125 0.54 7.10 24.35
N ILE A 126 -0.46 6.72 23.56
CA ILE A 126 -0.97 5.33 23.53
C ILE A 126 0.13 4.35 23.12
N LYS A 127 0.99 4.74 22.17
CA LYS A 127 2.17 3.96 21.77
C LYS A 127 3.18 3.77 22.91
N HIS A 128 3.28 4.73 23.82
CA HIS A 128 4.24 4.72 24.93
C HIS A 128 3.75 3.90 26.13
N ASN A 129 2.44 3.90 26.41
CA ASN A 129 1.84 3.19 27.54
C ASN A 129 1.31 1.78 27.19
N GLY A 130 1.03 1.49 25.92
CA GLY A 130 0.62 0.18 25.44
C GLY A 130 1.76 -0.60 24.81
N LYS A 131 1.88 -1.89 25.11
CA LYS A 131 2.80 -2.85 24.43
C LYS A 131 2.57 -2.99 22.91
N ASN A 132 1.62 -2.24 22.33
CA ASN A 132 1.30 -2.26 20.90
C ASN A 132 2.21 -1.29 20.12
N LYS A 133 3.33 -1.82 19.64
CA LYS A 133 4.25 -1.16 18.69
C LYS A 133 3.62 -0.78 17.34
N THR A 134 2.35 -1.10 17.12
CA THR A 134 1.65 -1.04 15.82
C THR A 134 0.91 0.26 15.53
N PHE A 135 0.81 1.20 16.49
CA PHE A 135 -0.01 2.40 16.30
C PHE A 135 0.76 3.68 16.68
N GLY A 136 0.75 4.67 15.80
CA GLY A 136 1.37 5.98 15.99
C GLY A 136 1.01 6.92 14.83
N ALA A 137 0.94 8.23 15.07
CA ALA A 137 0.46 9.17 14.05
C ALA A 137 1.35 9.18 12.79
N SER A 138 2.66 9.01 12.97
CA SER A 138 3.63 8.85 11.87
C SER A 138 3.47 7.52 11.12
N LEU A 139 2.99 6.45 11.77
CA LEU A 139 2.66 5.19 11.09
C LEU A 139 1.43 5.38 10.21
N MET A 140 0.39 6.03 10.76
CA MET A 140 -0.88 6.22 10.08
C MET A 140 -0.75 6.97 8.76
N VAL A 141 0.04 8.05 8.71
CA VAL A 141 0.26 8.82 7.46
C VAL A 141 0.89 7.94 6.37
N VAL A 142 1.84 7.10 6.77
CA VAL A 142 2.62 6.27 5.84
C VAL A 142 1.81 5.07 5.39
N ASP A 143 1.09 4.47 6.33
CA ASP A 143 0.24 3.34 6.06
C ASP A 143 -0.95 3.76 5.19
N MET A 144 -1.40 5.03 5.20
CA MET A 144 -2.36 5.58 4.23
C MET A 144 -1.73 5.95 2.87
N ALA A 145 -0.52 6.53 2.88
CA ALA A 145 0.16 6.95 1.66
C ALA A 145 0.54 5.77 0.76
N TYR A 146 0.82 4.60 1.34
CA TYR A 146 1.20 3.41 0.57
C TYR A 146 0.07 2.86 -0.31
N PRO A 147 -1.15 2.56 0.19
CA PRO A 147 -2.31 2.22 -0.63
C PRO A 147 -2.60 3.25 -1.74
N LEU A 148 -2.52 4.55 -1.43
CA LEU A 148 -2.71 5.62 -2.42
C LEU A 148 -1.67 5.56 -3.53
N MET A 149 -0.40 5.32 -3.18
CA MET A 149 0.66 5.12 -4.17
C MET A 149 0.40 3.86 -5.00
N VAL A 150 -0.04 2.76 -4.38
CA VAL A 150 -0.40 1.54 -5.12
C VAL A 150 -1.52 1.82 -6.11
N TYR A 151 -2.57 2.56 -5.77
CA TYR A 151 -3.64 2.87 -6.74
C TYR A 151 -3.12 3.66 -7.94
N ALA A 152 -2.22 4.62 -7.74
CA ALA A 152 -1.60 5.33 -8.86
C ALA A 152 -0.74 4.39 -9.73
N VAL A 153 -0.02 3.43 -9.12
CA VAL A 153 0.70 2.39 -9.88
C VAL A 153 -0.26 1.48 -10.63
N VAL A 154 -1.38 1.09 -10.02
CA VAL A 154 -2.42 0.27 -10.64
C VAL A 154 -3.02 1.01 -11.84
N LEU A 155 -3.41 2.28 -11.69
CA LEU A 155 -3.94 3.08 -12.78
C LEU A 155 -2.94 3.22 -13.93
N MET A 156 -1.68 3.50 -13.62
CA MET A 156 -0.61 3.60 -14.62
C MET A 156 -0.38 2.25 -15.32
N GLY A 157 -0.32 1.16 -14.56
CA GLY A 157 -0.12 -0.19 -15.08
C GLY A 157 -1.27 -0.65 -15.96
N GLU A 158 -2.51 -0.51 -15.50
CA GLU A 158 -3.71 -0.87 -16.27
C GLU A 158 -3.87 -0.02 -17.52
N PHE A 159 -3.50 1.27 -17.47
CA PHE A 159 -3.45 2.10 -18.67
C PHE A 159 -2.49 1.52 -19.72
N PHE A 160 -1.27 1.12 -19.33
CA PHE A 160 -0.34 0.49 -20.25
C PHE A 160 -0.80 -0.89 -20.72
N LEU A 161 -1.35 -1.72 -19.83
CA LEU A 161 -1.89 -3.03 -20.20
C LEU A 161 -3.04 -2.92 -21.21
N LYS A 162 -3.87 -1.86 -21.08
CA LYS A 162 -4.92 -1.55 -22.06
C LYS A 162 -4.37 -1.19 -23.44
N LEU A 163 -3.22 -0.51 -23.50
CA LEU A 163 -2.58 -0.13 -24.76
C LEU A 163 -1.88 -1.30 -25.44
N PHE A 164 -1.26 -2.18 -24.66
CA PHE A 164 -0.40 -3.27 -25.14
C PHE A 164 -1.03 -4.65 -24.93
N GLN A 165 -2.36 -4.82 -25.01
CA GLN A 165 -3.10 -6.06 -24.71
C GLN A 165 -2.55 -7.29 -25.46
N VAL A 166 -1.50 -7.93 -24.92
CA VAL A 166 -0.75 -8.98 -25.60
C VAL A 166 -0.60 -10.19 -24.65
N GLY A 167 -1.56 -11.10 -24.77
CA GLY A 167 -1.41 -12.49 -24.35
C GLY A 167 -1.67 -12.79 -22.86
N PHE A 168 -1.30 -14.01 -22.47
CA PHE A 168 -1.58 -14.55 -21.15
C PHE A 168 -0.96 -13.74 -20.01
N ILE A 169 0.26 -13.23 -20.21
CA ILE A 169 0.98 -12.48 -19.18
C ILE A 169 0.26 -11.17 -18.86
N THR A 170 -0.24 -10.44 -19.86
CA THR A 170 -0.98 -9.19 -19.63
C THR A 170 -2.29 -9.45 -18.88
N HIS A 171 -2.95 -10.58 -19.12
CA HIS A 171 -4.14 -10.99 -18.37
C HIS A 171 -3.85 -11.28 -16.90
N VAL A 172 -2.78 -12.02 -16.60
CA VAL A 172 -2.33 -12.27 -15.22
C VAL A 172 -1.98 -10.95 -14.53
N LEU A 173 -1.24 -10.06 -15.21
CA LEU A 173 -0.83 -8.78 -14.65
C LEU A 173 -2.02 -7.86 -14.36
N SER A 174 -3.03 -7.80 -15.23
CA SER A 174 -4.22 -6.97 -15.01
C SER A 174 -5.04 -7.50 -13.81
N ILE A 175 -5.30 -8.81 -13.76
CA ILE A 175 -5.98 -9.41 -12.59
C ILE A 175 -5.16 -9.21 -11.31
N PHE A 176 -3.83 -9.25 -11.39
CA PHE A 176 -2.94 -8.95 -10.26
C PHE A 176 -3.06 -7.51 -9.79
N LEU A 177 -2.99 -6.53 -10.69
CA LEU A 177 -3.12 -5.11 -10.33
C LEU A 177 -4.49 -4.82 -9.72
N LEU A 178 -5.56 -5.38 -10.29
CA LEU A 178 -6.90 -5.29 -9.74
C LEU A 178 -6.99 -5.87 -8.33
N LEU A 179 -6.58 -7.12 -8.12
CA LEU A 179 -6.68 -7.77 -6.81
C LEU A 179 -5.77 -7.14 -5.76
N TYR A 180 -4.57 -6.72 -6.16
CA TYR A 180 -3.66 -6.03 -5.25
C TYR A 180 -4.18 -4.65 -4.84
N GLY A 181 -4.76 -3.89 -5.79
CA GLY A 181 -5.46 -2.65 -5.47
C GLY A 181 -6.65 -2.88 -4.53
N MET A 182 -7.42 -3.95 -4.71
CA MET A 182 -8.52 -4.29 -3.80
C MET A 182 -8.01 -4.64 -2.40
N LEU A 183 -6.91 -5.40 -2.29
CA LEU A 183 -6.28 -5.71 -1.01
C LEU A 183 -5.86 -4.42 -0.28
N MET A 184 -5.22 -3.50 -0.99
CA MET A 184 -4.84 -2.19 -0.44
C MET A 184 -6.05 -1.34 -0.02
N THR A 185 -7.21 -1.52 -0.66
CA THR A 185 -8.47 -0.87 -0.28
C THR A 185 -8.95 -1.36 1.08
N PHE A 186 -8.92 -2.67 1.31
CA PHE A 186 -9.25 -3.23 2.63
C PHE A 186 -8.28 -2.78 3.71
N ASP A 187 -6.98 -2.70 3.40
CA ASP A 187 -5.98 -2.16 4.33
C ASP A 187 -6.29 -0.69 4.67
N LEU A 188 -6.54 0.15 3.67
CA LEU A 188 -6.89 1.56 3.85
C LEU A 188 -8.13 1.72 4.75
N ILE A 189 -9.21 1.00 4.46
CA ILE A 189 -10.44 1.04 5.26
C ILE A 189 -10.17 0.58 6.69
N SER A 190 -9.44 -0.53 6.86
CA SER A 190 -9.12 -1.09 8.19
C SER A 190 -8.34 -0.08 9.03
N MET A 191 -7.42 0.66 8.43
CA MET A 191 -6.66 1.69 9.13
C MET A 191 -7.49 2.90 9.49
N ILE A 192 -8.35 3.37 8.59
CA ILE A 192 -9.29 4.46 8.88
C ILE A 192 -10.17 4.07 10.07
N PHE A 193 -10.69 2.85 10.06
CA PHE A 193 -11.50 2.32 11.15
C PHE A 193 -10.72 2.24 12.46
N MET A 194 -9.51 1.68 12.46
CA MET A 194 -8.67 1.58 13.65
C MET A 194 -8.31 2.95 14.22
N THR A 195 -8.06 3.94 13.37
CA THR A 195 -7.83 5.32 13.84
C THR A 195 -9.09 5.93 14.43
N ALA A 196 -10.23 5.82 13.75
CA ALA A 196 -11.49 6.35 14.26
C ALA A 196 -11.83 5.71 15.61
N TYR A 197 -11.63 4.39 15.75
CA TYR A 197 -11.80 3.67 17.01
C TYR A 197 -10.87 4.19 18.11
N ALA A 198 -9.58 4.36 17.81
CA ALA A 198 -8.62 4.91 18.77
C ALA A 198 -9.01 6.33 19.21
N LEU A 199 -9.50 7.17 18.29
CA LEU A 199 -9.99 8.51 18.60
C LEU A 199 -11.20 8.45 19.54
N LEU A 200 -12.20 7.63 19.24
CA LEU A 200 -13.39 7.45 20.08
C LEU A 200 -13.03 6.93 21.48
N ALA A 201 -12.12 5.96 21.56
CA ALA A 201 -11.64 5.42 22.83
C ALA A 201 -10.98 6.50 23.71
N THR A 202 -10.17 7.40 23.12
CA THR A 202 -9.56 8.52 23.87
C THR A 202 -10.55 9.59 24.31
N GLN A 203 -11.67 9.74 23.60
CA GLN A 203 -12.74 10.65 23.99
C GLN A 203 -13.58 10.06 25.13
N ALA A 204 -13.90 8.76 25.05
CA ALA A 204 -14.62 8.04 26.11
C ALA A 204 -13.83 8.04 27.43
N SER A 205 -12.50 7.89 27.39
CA SER A 205 -11.66 7.96 28.60
C SER A 205 -11.58 9.35 29.24
N ARG A 206 -11.98 10.42 28.53
CA ARG A 206 -12.02 11.79 29.06
C ARG A 206 -13.32 12.11 29.81
N ASN A 207 -14.41 11.40 29.52
CA ASN A 207 -15.70 11.53 30.20
C ASN A 207 -16.12 10.16 30.77
N PRO A 208 -15.50 9.71 31.88
CA PRO A 208 -16.06 8.57 32.60
C PRO A 208 -17.45 8.98 33.09
N LYS A 209 -18.48 8.23 32.66
CA LYS A 209 -19.78 8.27 33.33
C LYS A 209 -19.65 7.65 34.71
#